data_AF-I4B9K4-F1
#
_entry.id   AF-I4B9K4-F1
#
_cell.length_a   1.000
_cell.length_b   1.000
_cell.length_c   1.000
_cell.angle_alpha   90.00
_cell.angle_beta   90.00
_cell.angle_gamma   90.00
#
_symmetry.space_group_name_H-M   'P 1'
#
loop_
_entity.id
_entity.type
_entity.pdbx_description
1 polymer ?
#
loop_
_entity_poly.entity_id
_entity_poly.type
_entity_poly.pdbx_seq_one_letter_code
_entity_poly.pdbx_strand_id
1 'polypeptide(L)' 'MKVESSGVVMIGTCEIKGENCTAKGTPGAITAVWRAPGRNQVNVCHNCLNEQISKGIWEIAGARIMSKT' A
#
# COMPACT_ATOMS: atom_id res chain seq x y z
N MET A 1 10.73 2.03 -6.11
CA MET A 1 10.89 0.61 -5.67
C MET A 1 9.77 -0.21 -6.31
N LYS A 2 10.10 -1.31 -7.00
CA LYS A 2 9.10 -2.13 -7.69
C LYS A 2 8.37 -3.03 -6.69
N VAL A 3 7.04 -3.02 -6.73
CA VAL A 3 6.17 -3.70 -5.78
C VAL A 3 5.04 -4.41 -6.54
N GLU A 4 4.66 -5.62 -6.15
CA GLU A 4 3.56 -6.36 -6.80
C GLU A 4 2.31 -6.33 -5.91
N SER A 5 1.13 -6.05 -6.48
CA SER A 5 -0.14 -6.14 -5.74
C SER A 5 -0.53 -7.61 -5.54
N SER A 6 -0.88 -8.01 -4.32
CA SER A 6 -1.40 -9.37 -4.09
C SER A 6 -2.86 -9.56 -4.55
N GLY A 7 -3.59 -8.46 -4.82
CA GLY A 7 -5.02 -8.48 -5.14
C GLY A 7 -5.94 -8.76 -3.94
N VAL A 8 -5.38 -8.97 -2.74
CA VAL A 8 -6.14 -9.30 -1.53
C VAL A 8 -6.34 -8.04 -0.69
N VAL A 9 -7.60 -7.76 -0.38
CA VAL A 9 -7.99 -6.79 0.66
C VAL A 9 -8.29 -7.56 1.93
N MET A 10 -7.56 -7.29 3.01
CA MET A 10 -7.74 -7.93 4.31
C MET A 10 -8.16 -6.92 5.37
N ILE A 11 -8.70 -7.37 6.49
CA ILE A 11 -8.87 -6.54 7.69
C ILE A 11 -7.63 -6.71 8.56
N GLY A 12 -6.89 -5.64 8.78
CA GLY A 12 -5.65 -5.68 9.57
C GLY A 12 -5.13 -4.30 9.92
N THR A 13 -3.99 -4.26 10.59
CA THR A 13 -3.27 -3.01 10.87
C THR A 13 -2.25 -2.74 9.78
N CYS A 14 -2.09 -1.46 9.45
CA CYS A 14 -1.16 -1.02 8.41
C CYS A 14 0.25 -0.90 8.99
N GLU A 15 1.24 -1.37 8.25
CA GLU A 15 2.63 -1.34 8.70
C GLU A 15 3.33 -0.03 8.31
N ILE A 16 2.89 0.59 7.20
CA ILE A 16 3.44 1.85 6.71
C ILE A 16 2.76 3.03 7.39
N LYS A 17 3.59 4.01 7.76
CA LYS A 17 3.18 5.31 8.28
C LYS A 17 3.83 6.40 7.41
N GLY A 18 3.09 7.46 7.15
CA GLY A 18 3.49 8.64 6.41
C GLY A 18 2.87 9.87 7.05
N GLU A 19 3.33 11.04 6.62
CA GLU A 19 2.84 12.32 7.12
C GLU A 19 1.34 12.51 6.87
N ASN A 20 0.86 11.99 5.73
CA ASN A 20 -0.57 12.02 5.35
C ASN A 20 -1.26 10.66 5.55
N CYS A 21 -0.58 9.69 6.16
CA CYS A 21 -1.10 8.35 6.33
C CYS A 21 -0.67 7.75 7.68
N THR A 22 -1.54 7.86 8.68
CA THR A 22 -1.27 7.23 9.98
C THR A 22 -1.91 5.85 10.00
N ALA A 23 -1.10 4.82 10.26
CA ALA A 23 -1.64 3.51 10.63
C ALA A 23 -2.49 3.69 11.90
N LYS A 24 -3.81 3.63 11.76
CA LYS A 24 -4.72 3.66 12.90
C LYS A 24 -4.50 2.35 13.67
N GLY A 25 -4.37 2.41 14.99
CA GLY A 25 -4.27 1.22 15.87
C GLY A 25 -5.54 0.36 15.89
N THR A 26 -6.43 0.56 14.93
CA THR A 26 -7.69 -0.14 14.72
C THR A 26 -7.61 -0.92 13.40
N PRO A 27 -8.00 -2.21 13.37
CA PRO A 27 -8.03 -2.98 12.14
C PRO A 27 -8.92 -2.32 11.08
N GLY A 28 -8.47 -2.30 9.83
CA GLY A 28 -9.20 -1.75 8.69
C GLY A 28 -8.81 -2.43 7.38
N ALA A 29 -9.44 -2.01 6.28
CA ALA A 29 -9.12 -2.54 4.96
C ALA A 29 -7.67 -2.19 4.57
N ILE A 30 -6.87 -3.23 4.33
CA ILE A 30 -5.47 -3.15 3.94
C ILE A 30 -5.24 -3.85 2.61
N THR A 31 -4.36 -3.27 1.79
CA THR A 31 -3.84 -3.90 0.58
C THR A 31 -2.51 -4.56 0.93
N ALA A 32 -2.36 -5.83 0.61
CA ALA A 32 -1.07 -6.50 0.70
C ALA A 32 -0.26 -6.26 -0.58
N VAL A 33 0.99 -5.88 -0.39
CA VAL A 33 1.93 -5.66 -1.49
C VAL A 33 3.24 -6.40 -1.25
N TRP A 34 3.91 -6.83 -2.31
CA TRP A 34 5.17 -7.58 -2.21
C TRP A 34 6.37 -6.70 -2.52
N ARG A 35 7.23 -6.47 -1.54
CA ARG A 35 8.49 -5.72 -1.72
C ARG A 35 9.58 -6.63 -2.30
N ALA A 36 10.27 -6.16 -3.33
CA ALA A 36 11.47 -6.79 -3.88
C ALA A 36 12.76 -6.11 -3.35
N PRO A 37 13.90 -6.85 -3.28
CA PRO A 37 14.03 -8.31 -3.45
C PRO A 37 13.48 -9.09 -2.25
N GLY A 38 13.04 -10.33 -2.47
CA GLY A 38 12.66 -11.26 -1.39
C GLY A 38 11.17 -11.50 -1.16
N ARG A 39 10.27 -10.86 -1.92
CA ARG A 39 8.80 -11.00 -1.77
C ARG A 39 8.37 -10.89 -0.30
N ASN A 40 8.79 -9.82 0.37
CA ASN A 40 8.28 -9.53 1.71
C ASN A 40 6.89 -8.91 1.58
N GLN A 41 5.87 -9.54 2.17
CA GLN A 41 4.53 -8.98 2.22
C GLN A 41 4.55 -7.74 3.11
N VAL A 42 3.95 -6.67 2.63
CA VAL A 42 3.73 -5.44 3.40
C VAL A 42 2.25 -5.11 3.32
N ASN A 43 1.62 -5.00 4.47
CA ASN A 43 0.24 -4.62 4.62
C ASN A 43 0.12 -3.10 4.72
N VAL A 44 -0.56 -2.49 3.75
CA VAL A 44 -0.63 -1.04 3.65
C VAL A 44 -2.07 -0.55 3.57
N CYS A 45 -2.38 0.51 4.32
CA CYS A 45 -3.65 1.21 4.24
C CYS A 45 -3.81 1.85 2.85
N HIS A 46 -5.04 1.99 2.37
CA HIS A 46 -5.32 2.65 1.08
C HIS A 46 -4.67 4.04 0.97
N ASN A 47 -4.77 4.88 2.00
CA ASN A 47 -4.16 6.21 1.98
C ASN A 47 -2.63 6.16 1.89
N CYS A 48 -2.00 5.24 2.62
CA CYS A 48 -0.54 5.07 2.56
C CYS A 48 -0.10 4.52 1.21
N LEU A 49 -0.87 3.61 0.63
CA LEU A 49 -0.60 3.08 -0.70
C LEU A 49 -0.62 4.22 -1.73
N ASN A 50 -1.66 5.04 -1.72
CA ASN A 50 -1.78 6.18 -2.63
C ASN A 50 -0.67 7.22 -2.43
N GLU A 51 -0.28 7.50 -1.18
CA GLU A 51 0.82 8.42 -0.88
C GLU A 51 2.17 7.91 -1.40
N GLN A 52 2.46 6.62 -1.22
CA GLN A 52 3.71 6.02 -1.70
C GLN A 52 3.80 6.02 -3.22
N ILE A 53 2.67 5.80 -3.90
CA ILE A 53 2.58 5.85 -5.36
C ILE A 53 2.67 7.30 -5.86
N SER A 54 1.95 8.25 -5.25
CA SER A 54 1.95 9.65 -5.69
C SER A 54 3.31 10.33 -5.51
N LYS A 55 4.06 9.94 -4.49
CA LYS A 55 5.46 10.38 -4.27
C LYS A 55 6.46 9.66 -5.17
N GLY A 56 6.04 8.71 -6.01
CA GLY A 56 6.92 7.91 -6.87
C GLY A 56 7.85 6.96 -6.11
N ILE A 57 7.62 6.75 -4.81
CA ILE A 57 8.44 5.87 -3.97
C ILE A 57 8.18 4.41 -4.40
N TRP A 58 6.91 4.08 -4.62
CA TRP A 58 6.47 2.75 -5.05
C TRP A 58 5.93 2.78 -6.47
N GLU A 59 6.39 1.82 -7.26
CA GLU A 59 5.88 1.56 -8.60
C GLU A 59 5.23 0.18 -8.58
N ILE A 60 3.90 0.14 -8.67
CA ILE A 60 3.13 -1.11 -8.62
C ILE A 60 2.72 -1.48 -10.03
N ALA A 61 3.32 -2.54 -10.56
CA ALA A 61 2.99 -3.04 -11.89
C ALA A 61 1.52 -3.50 -11.92
N GLY A 62 0.68 -2.83 -12.73
CA GLY A 62 -0.73 -3.16 -12.91
C GLY A 62 -1.72 -2.43 -12.00
N ALA A 63 -1.27 -1.60 -11.06
CA ALA A 63 -2.18 -0.78 -10.26
C ALA A 63 -2.72 0.39 -11.10
N ARG A 64 -3.97 0.31 -11.55
CA ARG A 64 -4.69 1.47 -12.08
C ARG A 64 -4.99 2.42 -10.91
N ILE A 65 -4.23 3.50 -10.82
CA ILE A 65 -4.63 4.64 -9.99
C ILE A 65 -5.92 5.18 -10.63
N MET A 66 -7.08 4.90 -10.04
CA MET A 66 -8.28 5.64 -10.41
C MET A 66 -8.08 7.06 -9.89
N SER A 67 -7.60 7.93 -10.78
CA SER A 67 -7.59 9.37 -10.55
C SER A 67 -9.05 9.76 -10.28
N LYS A 68 -9.33 10.27 -9.08
CA LYS A 68 -10.62 10.89 -8.79
C LYS A 68 -10.72 12.13 -9.67
N THR A 69 -11.53 12.05 -10.72
CA THR A 69 -12.13 13.21 -11.38
C THR A 69 -13.29 13.70 -10.52
#